data_AF-K0NJ97-F1
#
_entry.id   AF-K0NJ97-F1
#
_cell.length_a   1.000
_cell.length_b   1.000
_cell.length_c   1.000
_cell.angle_alpha   90.00
_cell.angle_beta   90.00
_cell.angle_gamma   90.00
#
_symmetry.space_group_name_H-M   'P 1'
#
loop_
_entity.id
_entity.type
_entity.pdbx_description
1 polymer ?
#
loop_
_entity_poly.entity_id
_entity_poly.type
_entity_poly.pdbx_seq_one_letter_code
_entity_poly.pdbx_strand_id
1 'polypeptide(L)'
;MPVMQKRSIQSYTSAVLKLQRFYNKPLEDISEEQLRQYWLCCQNELGWSAATLRISYSGIQHFFTRTLVRSWNIFNDIKWKREQTLPTILSLEEVRKIIYALTTVQSHTFYLTLYSMGLRLREATTLQVKDILSDMGLVHIHGGKGALDRTVPLPKITLLTLRKYYKTHRNPKMVSSNFRTKTVKRKNGKPCHWMPWSLSEDFCSMFFPKGL
;
A
#
# COMPACT_ATOMS: atom_id res chain seq x y z
N MET A 1 7.22 -2.35 -21.51
CA MET A 1 8.19 -1.99 -20.44
C MET A 1 7.58 -2.32 -19.08
N PRO A 2 8.30 -2.93 -18.12
CA PRO A 2 7.73 -3.22 -16.81
C PRO A 2 7.43 -1.90 -16.09
N VAL A 3 6.15 -1.61 -15.86
CA VAL A 3 5.70 -0.39 -15.19
C VAL A 3 6.04 -0.49 -13.70
N MET A 4 7.01 0.30 -13.24
CA MET A 4 7.39 0.36 -11.83
C MET A 4 6.31 1.08 -11.01
N GLN A 5 5.98 0.56 -9.83
CA GLN A 5 5.00 1.18 -8.95
C GLN A 5 5.49 2.54 -8.43
N LYS A 6 4.58 3.53 -8.32
CA LYS A 6 4.89 4.89 -7.84
C LYS A 6 5.66 4.93 -6.52
N ARG A 7 5.34 4.02 -5.58
CA ARG A 7 6.02 3.93 -4.28
C ARG A 7 7.48 3.49 -4.44
N SER A 8 7.76 2.52 -5.31
CA SER A 8 9.12 2.06 -5.60
C SER A 8 9.93 3.14 -6.30
N ILE A 9 9.33 3.87 -7.25
CA ILE A 9 9.98 5.03 -7.91
C ILE A 9 10.41 6.04 -6.84
N GLN A 10 9.49 6.45 -5.96
CA GLN A 10 9.80 7.41 -4.89
C GLN A 10 10.93 6.94 -3.98
N SER A 11 10.92 5.67 -3.57
CA SER A 11 11.99 5.10 -2.74
C SER A 11 13.33 5.09 -3.47
N TYR A 12 13.37 4.71 -4.75
CA TYR A 12 14.61 4.65 -5.54
C TYR A 12 15.15 6.04 -5.85
N THR A 13 14.31 6.97 -6.30
CA THR A 13 14.70 8.37 -6.50
C THR A 13 15.24 8.98 -5.21
N SER A 14 14.60 8.71 -4.07
CA SER A 14 15.08 9.21 -2.77
C SER A 14 16.46 8.64 -2.41
N ALA A 15 16.73 7.36 -2.72
CA ALA A 15 18.04 6.76 -2.48
C ALA A 15 19.14 7.39 -3.35
N VAL A 16 18.87 7.56 -4.65
CA VAL A 16 19.81 8.18 -5.59
C VAL A 16 20.10 9.64 -5.21
N LEU A 17 19.08 10.40 -4.81
CA LEU A 17 19.26 11.77 -4.33
C LEU A 17 20.09 11.87 -3.05
N LYS A 18 19.97 10.90 -2.14
CA LYS A 18 20.81 10.84 -0.94
C LYS A 18 22.28 10.59 -1.29
N LEU A 19 22.53 9.70 -2.26
CA LEU A 19 23.89 9.45 -2.76
C LEU A 19 24.49 10.70 -3.41
N GLN A 20 23.74 11.36 -4.29
CA GLN A 20 24.18 12.59 -4.95
C GLN A 20 24.54 13.68 -3.93
N ARG A 21 23.69 13.85 -2.90
CA ARG A 21 23.93 14.83 -1.82
C ARG A 21 25.14 14.51 -0.97
N PHE A 22 25.48 13.23 -0.79
CA PHE A 22 26.61 12.82 0.02
C PHE A 22 27.95 13.18 -0.62
N TYR A 23 28.10 12.91 -1.93
CA TYR A 23 29.34 13.24 -2.65
C TYR A 23 29.36 14.63 -3.27
N ASN A 24 28.19 15.28 -3.37
CA ASN A 24 28.01 16.57 -4.03
C ASN A 24 28.64 16.64 -5.44
N LYS A 25 28.52 15.54 -6.19
CA LYS A 25 29.08 15.33 -7.53
C LYS A 25 27.99 14.85 -8.49
N PRO A 26 28.17 15.04 -9.81
CA PRO A 26 27.29 14.40 -10.78
C PRO A 26 27.37 12.87 -10.62
N LEU A 27 26.24 12.20 -10.77
CA LEU A 27 26.13 10.74 -10.56
C LEU A 27 26.99 9.93 -11.55
N GLU A 28 27.39 10.54 -12.66
CA GLU A 28 28.23 9.95 -13.70
C GLU A 28 29.70 9.80 -13.27
N ASP A 29 30.16 10.61 -12.32
CA ASP A 29 31.56 10.63 -11.85
C ASP A 29 31.78 9.72 -10.63
N ILE A 30 30.73 9.07 -10.14
CA ILE A 30 30.80 8.20 -8.98
C ILE A 30 31.48 6.88 -9.37
N SER A 31 32.52 6.52 -8.63
CA SER A 31 33.24 5.27 -8.81
C SER A 31 32.61 4.12 -8.01
N GLU A 32 32.94 2.89 -8.41
CA GLU A 32 32.53 1.67 -7.73
C GLU A 32 33.00 1.65 -6.25
N GLU A 33 34.24 2.09 -6.00
CA GLU A 33 34.79 2.16 -4.64
C GLU A 33 34.07 3.20 -3.76
N GLN A 34 33.66 4.34 -4.33
CA GLN A 34 32.88 5.34 -3.62
C GLN A 34 31.52 4.78 -3.20
N LEU A 35 30.84 3.99 -4.02
CA LEU A 35 29.60 3.33 -3.58
C LEU A 35 29.82 2.40 -2.39
N ARG A 36 30.91 1.64 -2.38
CA ARG A 36 31.26 0.76 -1.27
C ARG A 36 31.48 1.54 0.02
N GLN A 37 32.26 2.62 -0.07
CA GLN A 37 32.53 3.52 1.04
C GLN A 37 31.24 4.19 1.54
N TYR A 38 30.36 4.59 0.64
CA TYR A 38 29.07 5.19 0.99
C TYR A 38 28.21 4.24 1.83
N TRP A 39 28.05 2.98 1.42
CA TRP A 39 27.27 2.03 2.20
C TRP A 39 27.94 1.68 3.53
N LEU A 40 29.27 1.62 3.57
CA LEU A 40 30.03 1.40 4.81
C LEU A 40 29.84 2.56 5.80
N CYS A 41 29.94 3.81 5.34
CA CYS A 41 29.65 5.01 6.11
C CYS A 41 28.19 5.02 6.58
N CYS A 42 27.23 4.68 5.70
CA CYS A 42 25.82 4.61 6.08
C CYS A 42 25.55 3.56 7.17
N GLN A 43 26.28 2.46 7.17
CA GLN A 43 26.17 1.42 8.18
C GLN A 43 26.81 1.84 9.51
N ASN A 44 28.04 2.35 9.47
CA ASN A 44 28.86 2.60 10.66
C ASN A 44 28.56 3.95 11.32
N GLU A 45 28.39 5.02 10.54
CA GLU A 45 28.23 6.39 11.05
C GLU A 45 26.76 6.80 11.16
N LEU A 46 25.95 6.47 10.16
CA LEU A 46 24.52 6.84 10.12
C LEU A 46 23.60 5.80 10.77
N GLY A 47 24.12 4.62 11.12
CA GLY A 47 23.36 3.55 11.78
C GLY A 47 22.17 3.04 10.97
N TRP A 48 22.26 3.01 9.64
CA TRP A 48 21.14 2.56 8.81
C TRP A 48 20.83 1.09 9.02
N SER A 49 19.54 0.77 9.16
CA SER A 49 19.10 -0.63 9.23
C SER A 49 19.37 -1.36 7.92
N ALA A 50 19.58 -2.68 7.99
CA ALA A 50 19.82 -3.55 6.83
C ALA A 50 18.70 -3.43 5.78
N ALA A 51 17.45 -3.23 6.22
CA ALA A 51 16.32 -2.99 5.33
C ALA A 51 16.47 -1.70 4.52
N THR A 52 16.95 -0.62 5.15
CA THR A 52 17.16 0.69 4.50
C THR A 52 18.30 0.61 3.50
N LEU A 53 19.42 -0.01 3.88
CA LEU A 53 20.56 -0.25 2.98
C LEU A 53 20.14 -1.05 1.75
N ARG A 54 19.34 -2.09 1.91
CA ARG A 54 18.86 -2.91 0.79
C ARG A 54 17.97 -2.15 -0.19
N ILE A 55 17.08 -1.28 0.31
CA ILE A 55 16.24 -0.42 -0.55
C ILE A 55 17.13 0.59 -1.30
N SER A 56 18.10 1.17 -0.61
CA SER A 56 19.07 2.09 -1.22
C SER A 56 19.87 1.41 -2.32
N TYR A 57 20.47 0.26 -2.01
CA TYR A 57 21.19 -0.59 -2.94
C TYR A 57 20.36 -0.95 -4.17
N SER A 58 19.12 -1.41 -4.00
CA SER A 58 18.25 -1.79 -5.14
C SER A 58 17.92 -0.59 -6.03
N GLY A 59 17.73 0.59 -5.44
CA GLY A 59 17.46 1.82 -6.18
C GLY A 59 18.67 2.34 -6.95
N ILE A 60 19.85 2.29 -6.33
CA ILE A 60 21.12 2.68 -6.94
C ILE A 60 21.49 1.70 -8.07
N GLN A 61 21.42 0.39 -7.83
CA GLN A 61 21.62 -0.64 -8.86
C GLN A 61 20.68 -0.42 -10.04
N HIS A 62 19.39 -0.20 -9.77
CA HIS A 62 18.43 0.06 -10.85
C HIS A 62 18.82 1.30 -11.66
N PHE A 63 19.23 2.39 -11.02
CA PHE A 63 19.64 3.61 -11.69
C PHE A 63 20.88 3.41 -12.57
N PHE A 64 21.94 2.80 -12.05
CA PHE A 64 23.18 2.59 -12.81
C PHE A 64 23.03 1.56 -13.93
N THR A 65 22.29 0.47 -13.69
CA THR A 65 22.05 -0.55 -14.72
C THR A 65 21.08 -0.08 -15.80
N ARG A 66 20.02 0.68 -15.47
CA ARG A 66 18.96 1.06 -16.43
C ARG A 66 19.13 2.42 -17.06
N THR A 67 19.62 3.42 -16.32
CA THR A 67 19.72 4.81 -16.80
C THR A 67 21.09 5.07 -17.40
N LEU A 68 22.16 4.68 -16.70
CA LEU A 68 23.54 4.93 -17.12
C LEU A 68 24.17 3.75 -17.87
N VAL A 69 23.47 2.61 -17.96
CA VAL A 69 23.89 1.38 -18.64
C VAL A 69 25.32 0.98 -18.25
N ARG A 70 25.66 1.11 -16.97
CA ARG A 70 26.93 0.65 -16.39
C ARG A 70 26.72 -0.66 -15.64
N SER A 71 27.51 -1.66 -15.97
CA SER A 71 27.55 -2.93 -15.25
C SER A 71 28.75 -2.92 -14.30
N TRP A 72 28.47 -2.74 -13.00
CA TRP A 72 29.46 -2.86 -11.93
C TRP A 72 29.35 -4.22 -11.24
N ASN A 73 30.51 -4.80 -10.88
CA ASN A 73 30.58 -6.13 -10.29
C ASN A 73 30.16 -6.14 -8.82
N ILE A 74 30.33 -5.01 -8.12
CA ILE A 74 29.90 -4.81 -6.73
C ILE A 74 28.44 -5.19 -6.50
N PHE A 75 27.57 -5.00 -7.50
CA PHE A 75 26.18 -5.38 -7.35
C PHE A 75 26.02 -6.91 -7.19
N ASN A 76 26.84 -7.73 -7.81
CA ASN A 76 26.76 -9.19 -7.63
C ASN A 76 27.39 -9.66 -6.31
N ASP A 77 28.38 -8.91 -5.81
CA ASP A 77 29.17 -9.31 -4.64
C ASP A 77 28.50 -8.98 -3.31
N ILE A 78 27.77 -7.85 -3.24
CA ILE A 78 27.16 -7.40 -1.98
C ILE A 78 25.78 -8.03 -1.78
N LYS A 79 25.71 -8.99 -0.85
CA LYS A 79 24.45 -9.59 -0.38
C LYS A 79 24.05 -9.03 0.99
N TRP A 80 23.03 -8.18 1.00
CA TRP A 80 22.43 -7.69 2.25
C TRP A 80 21.55 -8.78 2.89
N LYS A 81 21.91 -9.22 4.11
CA LYS A 81 21.10 -10.18 4.87
C LYS A 81 19.74 -9.57 5.19
N ARG A 82 18.69 -10.36 4.96
CA ARG A 82 17.34 -9.99 5.36
C ARG A 82 17.15 -10.43 6.81
N GLU A 83 17.02 -9.48 7.72
CA GLU A 83 16.51 -9.77 9.05
C GLU A 83 15.10 -10.36 8.91
N GLN A 84 14.94 -11.61 9.34
CA GLN A 84 13.64 -12.26 9.43
C GLN A 84 13.15 -12.05 10.86
N THR A 85 12.29 -11.05 11.05
CA THR A 85 11.57 -10.92 12.30
C THR A 85 10.44 -11.94 12.31
N LEU A 86 10.29 -12.66 13.43
CA LEU A 86 9.14 -13.52 13.65
C LEU A 86 7.89 -12.61 13.65
N PRO A 87 6.84 -12.95 12.89
CA PRO A 87 5.60 -12.19 12.94
C PRO A 87 5.01 -12.33 14.35
N THR A 88 4.82 -11.20 15.03
CA THR A 88 4.04 -11.17 16.27
C THR A 88 2.59 -11.44 15.93
N ILE A 89 2.08 -12.61 16.31
CA ILE A 89 0.69 -13.01 16.08
C ILE A 89 -0.13 -12.54 17.27
N LEU A 90 -1.19 -11.78 17.02
CA LEU A 90 -2.13 -11.35 18.04
C LEU A 90 -3.08 -12.50 18.40
N SER A 91 -3.37 -12.65 19.69
CA SER A 91 -4.41 -13.56 20.18
C SER A 91 -5.82 -13.06 19.83
N LEU A 92 -6.80 -13.96 19.84
CA LEU A 92 -8.20 -13.62 19.56
C LEU A 92 -8.75 -12.58 20.55
N GLU A 93 -8.31 -12.64 21.80
CA GLU A 93 -8.74 -11.70 22.85
C GLU A 93 -8.19 -10.30 22.64
N GLU A 94 -6.91 -10.18 22.24
CA GLU A 94 -6.30 -8.88 21.93
C GLU A 94 -6.97 -8.24 20.72
N VAL A 95 -7.25 -9.01 19.67
CA VAL A 95 -7.97 -8.49 18.49
C VAL A 95 -9.36 -8.00 18.88
N ARG A 96 -10.10 -8.75 19.72
CA ARG A 96 -11.40 -8.30 20.23
C ARG A 96 -11.26 -6.99 21.00
N LYS A 97 -10.31 -6.89 21.94
CA LYS A 97 -10.06 -5.66 22.71
C LYS A 97 -9.78 -4.46 21.78
N ILE A 98 -8.95 -4.66 20.75
CA ILE A 98 -8.66 -3.61 19.76
C ILE A 98 -9.91 -3.19 19.00
N ILE A 99 -10.70 -4.14 18.47
CA ILE A 99 -11.90 -3.81 17.69
C ILE A 99 -12.94 -3.10 18.56
N TYR A 100 -13.17 -3.55 19.80
CA TYR A 100 -14.12 -2.94 20.72
C TYR A 100 -13.69 -1.56 21.24
N ALA A 101 -12.38 -1.28 21.29
CA ALA A 101 -11.87 0.03 21.67
C ALA A 101 -12.07 1.10 20.58
N LEU A 102 -12.44 0.73 19.34
CA LEU A 102 -12.64 1.68 18.25
C LEU A 102 -13.97 2.43 18.42
N THR A 103 -13.87 3.73 18.74
CA THR A 103 -15.03 4.59 19.00
C THR A 103 -15.82 4.98 17.74
N THR A 104 -15.20 4.95 16.57
CA THR A 104 -15.83 5.39 15.31
C THR A 104 -16.37 4.19 14.53
N VAL A 105 -17.64 4.25 14.12
CA VAL A 105 -18.30 3.21 13.32
C VAL A 105 -17.51 2.90 12.04
N GLN A 106 -16.90 3.92 11.45
CA GLN A 106 -16.02 3.77 10.29
C GLN A 106 -14.80 2.89 10.58
N SER A 107 -14.04 3.21 11.63
CA SER A 107 -12.85 2.45 12.00
C SER A 107 -13.23 1.04 12.41
N HIS A 108 -14.27 0.90 13.23
CA HIS A 108 -14.78 -0.42 13.64
C HIS A 108 -15.12 -1.29 12.43
N THR A 109 -15.88 -0.77 11.46
CA THR A 109 -16.24 -1.50 10.24
C THR A 109 -15.00 -1.83 9.40
N PHE A 110 -14.04 -0.90 9.27
CA PHE A 110 -12.80 -1.13 8.54
C PHE A 110 -11.97 -2.26 9.12
N TYR A 111 -11.66 -2.21 10.42
CA TYR A 111 -10.82 -3.23 11.06
C TYR A 111 -11.53 -4.58 11.12
N LEU A 112 -12.85 -4.60 11.34
CA LEU A 112 -13.62 -5.85 11.28
C LEU A 112 -13.55 -6.48 9.89
N THR A 113 -13.72 -5.69 8.82
CA THR A 113 -13.63 -6.21 7.44
C THR A 113 -12.22 -6.70 7.11
N LEU A 114 -11.19 -5.94 7.50
CA LEU A 114 -9.79 -6.29 7.29
C LEU A 114 -9.43 -7.60 7.98
N TYR A 115 -9.82 -7.76 9.24
CA TYR A 115 -9.56 -8.96 10.03
C TYR A 115 -10.37 -10.17 9.55
N SER A 116 -11.69 -10.01 9.41
CA SER A 116 -12.60 -11.14 9.07
C SER A 116 -12.37 -11.71 7.67
N MET A 117 -11.94 -10.88 6.73
CA MET A 117 -11.70 -11.28 5.34
C MET A 117 -10.19 -11.40 5.01
N GLY A 118 -9.29 -11.07 5.95
CA GLY A 118 -7.84 -11.12 5.72
C GLY A 118 -7.36 -10.21 4.58
N LEU A 119 -7.99 -9.05 4.40
CA LEU A 119 -7.66 -8.12 3.32
C LEU A 119 -6.32 -7.44 3.56
N ARG A 120 -5.55 -7.18 2.50
CA ARG A 120 -4.41 -6.28 2.63
C ARG A 120 -4.91 -4.84 2.79
N LEU A 121 -4.14 -4.00 3.48
CA LEU A 121 -4.53 -2.61 3.74
C LEU A 121 -4.96 -1.85 2.47
N ARG A 122 -4.23 -2.01 1.36
CA ARG A 122 -4.56 -1.36 0.08
C ARG A 122 -5.82 -1.94 -0.59
N GLU A 123 -6.06 -3.23 -0.43
CA GLU A 123 -7.25 -3.90 -0.96
C GLU A 123 -8.48 -3.41 -0.18
N ALA A 124 -8.38 -3.37 1.16
CA ALA A 124 -9.45 -2.86 2.03
C ALA A 124 -9.81 -1.39 1.77
N THR A 125 -8.82 -0.52 1.49
CA THR A 125 -9.09 0.90 1.22
C THR A 125 -9.62 1.19 -0.19
N THR A 126 -9.49 0.24 -1.11
CA THR A 126 -9.97 0.38 -2.50
C THR A 126 -11.26 -0.38 -2.77
N LEU A 127 -11.74 -1.17 -1.80
CA LEU A 127 -12.95 -1.97 -1.89
C LEU A 127 -14.20 -1.12 -2.21
N GLN A 128 -14.95 -1.54 -3.22
CA GLN A 128 -16.18 -0.89 -3.66
C GLN A 128 -17.41 -1.73 -3.32
N VAL A 129 -18.58 -1.09 -3.25
CA VAL A 129 -19.85 -1.78 -2.98
C VAL A 129 -20.15 -2.82 -4.07
N LYS A 130 -19.83 -2.51 -5.33
CA LYS A 130 -20.04 -3.40 -6.49
C LYS A 130 -19.25 -4.70 -6.42
N ASP A 131 -18.17 -4.70 -5.64
CA ASP A 131 -17.28 -5.85 -5.50
C ASP A 131 -17.86 -6.90 -4.55
N ILE A 132 -18.93 -6.56 -3.81
CA ILE A 132 -19.59 -7.43 -2.86
C ILE A 132 -20.70 -8.19 -3.55
N LEU A 133 -20.52 -9.50 -3.68
CA LEU A 133 -21.52 -10.44 -4.16
C LEU A 133 -22.26 -10.99 -2.94
N SER A 134 -23.25 -10.23 -2.44
CA SER A 134 -23.98 -10.58 -1.22
C SER A 134 -24.72 -11.90 -1.33
N ASP A 135 -25.22 -12.24 -2.52
CA ASP A 135 -26.05 -13.42 -2.77
C ASP A 135 -25.23 -14.70 -2.65
N MET A 136 -23.97 -14.64 -3.07
CA MET A 136 -23.01 -15.74 -3.01
C MET A 136 -22.17 -15.71 -1.73
N GLY A 137 -22.26 -14.64 -0.92
CA GLY A 137 -21.41 -14.44 0.25
C GLY A 137 -19.93 -14.29 -0.10
N LEU A 138 -19.61 -13.63 -1.22
CA LEU A 138 -18.25 -13.46 -1.73
C LEU A 138 -17.91 -11.98 -1.93
N VAL A 139 -16.62 -11.65 -1.87
CA VAL A 139 -16.10 -10.34 -2.29
C VAL A 139 -15.02 -10.53 -3.32
N HIS A 140 -15.11 -9.77 -4.41
CA HIS A 140 -14.13 -9.75 -5.48
C HIS A 140 -13.07 -8.68 -5.22
N ILE A 141 -11.81 -9.08 -5.12
CA ILE A 141 -10.70 -8.16 -4.85
C ILE A 141 -9.92 -7.95 -6.13
N HIS A 142 -9.93 -6.70 -6.60
CA HIS A 142 -9.16 -6.28 -7.77
C HIS A 142 -7.70 -5.99 -7.42
N GLY A 143 -6.79 -6.45 -8.28
CA GLY A 143 -5.40 -5.99 -8.27
C GLY A 143 -4.57 -6.46 -7.07
N GLY A 144 -4.69 -7.75 -6.72
CA GLY A 144 -3.82 -8.40 -5.74
C GLY A 144 -2.33 -8.38 -6.13
N LYS A 145 -1.46 -9.01 -5.33
CA LYS A 145 -0.02 -9.09 -5.65
C LYS A 145 0.16 -9.68 -7.05
N GLY A 146 0.77 -8.94 -7.97
CA GLY A 146 0.93 -9.33 -9.38
C GLY A 146 -0.25 -8.94 -10.28
N ALA A 147 -1.16 -8.08 -9.82
CA ALA A 147 -2.39 -7.71 -10.53
C ALA A 147 -3.35 -8.90 -10.77
N LEU A 148 -3.28 -9.92 -9.91
CA LEU A 148 -4.20 -11.05 -9.94
C LEU A 148 -5.40 -10.76 -9.05
N ASP A 149 -6.58 -10.93 -9.63
CA ASP A 149 -7.84 -10.82 -8.92
C ASP A 149 -8.11 -12.09 -8.13
N ARG A 150 -8.83 -11.96 -7.01
CA ARG A 150 -9.21 -13.12 -6.18
C ARG A 150 -10.54 -12.88 -5.51
N THR A 151 -11.24 -13.96 -5.19
CA THR A 151 -12.47 -13.94 -4.40
C THR A 151 -12.19 -14.36 -2.97
N VAL A 152 -12.83 -13.68 -2.01
CA VAL A 152 -12.69 -13.97 -0.58
C VAL A 152 -14.08 -14.18 0.02
N PRO A 153 -14.26 -15.18 0.91
CA PRO A 153 -15.53 -15.40 1.59
C PRO A 153 -15.91 -14.21 2.47
N LEU A 154 -17.19 -13.84 2.45
CA LEU A 154 -17.76 -12.75 3.24
C LEU A 154 -18.59 -13.31 4.40
N PRO A 155 -18.11 -13.20 5.64
CA PRO A 155 -18.89 -13.60 6.81
C PRO A 155 -20.16 -12.77 6.95
N LYS A 156 -21.26 -13.41 7.36
CA LYS A 156 -22.58 -12.76 7.53
C LYS A 156 -22.52 -11.56 8.48
N ILE A 157 -21.77 -11.67 9.58
CA ILE A 157 -21.57 -10.59 10.57
C ILE A 157 -20.94 -9.36 9.92
N THR A 158 -19.93 -9.57 9.07
CA THR A 158 -19.23 -8.51 8.34
C THR A 158 -20.17 -7.85 7.33
N LEU A 159 -20.97 -8.64 6.59
CA LEU A 159 -21.97 -8.13 5.65
C LEU A 159 -23.02 -7.26 6.34
N LEU A 160 -23.56 -7.68 7.48
CA LEU A 160 -24.53 -6.88 8.25
C LEU A 160 -23.92 -5.55 8.71
N THR A 161 -22.68 -5.59 9.20
CA THR A 161 -21.95 -4.40 9.63
C THR A 161 -21.71 -3.44 8.46
N LEU A 162 -21.30 -3.98 7.30
CA LEU A 162 -21.12 -3.22 6.06
C LEU A 162 -22.43 -2.58 5.58
N ARG A 163 -23.55 -3.31 5.62
CA ARG A 163 -24.88 -2.76 5.29
C ARG A 163 -25.29 -1.63 6.23
N LYS A 164 -25.06 -1.80 7.54
CA LYS A 164 -25.33 -0.76 8.54
C LYS A 164 -24.50 0.50 8.29
N TYR A 165 -23.21 0.32 7.97
CA TYR A 165 -22.31 1.43 7.64
C TYR A 165 -22.68 2.12 6.32
N TYR A 166 -23.10 1.35 5.30
CA TYR A 166 -23.49 1.92 4.02
C TYR A 166 -24.71 2.85 4.12
N LYS A 167 -25.69 2.52 4.98
CA LYS A 167 -26.88 3.35 5.20
C LYS A 167 -26.55 4.78 5.64
N THR A 168 -25.49 4.97 6.42
CA THR A 168 -25.08 6.28 6.91
C THR A 168 -24.11 6.99 5.97
N HIS A 169 -23.20 6.25 5.32
CA HIS A 169 -22.14 6.83 4.49
C HIS A 169 -22.52 7.07 3.02
N ARG A 170 -23.37 6.20 2.43
CA ARG A 170 -23.89 6.25 1.04
C ARG A 170 -22.84 6.49 -0.06
N ASN A 171 -21.57 6.16 0.17
CA ASN A 171 -20.50 6.32 -0.80
C ASN A 171 -20.23 4.99 -1.53
N PRO A 172 -20.02 4.98 -2.86
CA PRO A 172 -19.62 3.78 -3.60
C PRO A 172 -18.29 3.18 -3.13
N LYS A 173 -17.39 3.97 -2.54
CA LYS A 173 -16.20 3.48 -1.83
C LYS A 173 -16.57 3.20 -0.38
N MET A 174 -16.54 1.94 0.01
CA MET A 174 -17.06 1.55 1.32
C MET A 174 -16.17 1.98 2.46
N VAL A 175 -14.84 1.90 2.30
CA VAL A 175 -13.96 2.14 3.44
C VAL A 175 -12.78 3.04 3.09
N SER A 176 -13.09 4.31 2.80
CA SER A 176 -12.09 5.36 2.90
C SER A 176 -11.90 5.72 4.38
N SER A 177 -11.29 4.83 5.16
CA SER A 177 -10.78 5.24 6.47
C SER A 177 -9.96 6.50 6.23
N ASN A 178 -10.36 7.61 6.86
CA ASN A 178 -9.62 8.86 6.84
C ASN A 178 -8.33 8.67 7.64
N PHE A 179 -7.50 7.68 7.29
CA PHE A 179 -6.06 7.76 7.51
C PHE A 179 -5.60 8.92 6.65
N ARG A 180 -5.77 10.12 7.19
CA ARG A 180 -5.03 11.30 6.84
C ARG A 180 -3.58 10.96 7.21
N THR A 181 -2.95 10.09 6.41
CA THR A 181 -1.53 10.24 6.14
C THR A 181 -1.41 11.72 5.84
N LYS A 182 -0.59 12.44 6.61
CA LYS A 182 -0.28 13.82 6.27
C LYS A 182 0.40 13.78 4.90
N THR A 183 -0.40 13.75 3.84
CA THR A 183 0.01 14.15 2.52
C THR A 183 0.34 15.62 2.71
N VAL A 184 1.64 15.89 2.80
CA VAL A 184 2.20 17.22 2.56
C VAL A 184 1.48 17.75 1.33
N LYS A 185 0.63 18.77 1.53
CA LYS A 185 -0.10 19.42 0.46
C LYS A 185 0.95 19.96 -0.51
N ARG A 186 1.04 19.38 -1.71
CA ARG A 186 1.62 20.09 -2.84
C ARG A 186 0.66 21.23 -3.17
N LYS A 187 1.12 22.47 -2.97
CA LYS A 187 0.51 23.65 -3.57
C LYS A 187 0.51 23.43 -5.09
N ASN A 188 -0.67 23.67 -5.67
CA ASN A 188 -0.93 23.91 -7.09
C ASN A 188 -0.90 22.70 -8.04
N GLY A 189 -2.10 22.34 -8.50
CA GLY A 189 -2.36 21.42 -9.61
C GLY A 189 -3.85 21.41 -9.88
N LYS A 190 -4.26 22.05 -10.97
CA LYS A 190 -5.63 22.42 -11.37
C LYS A 190 -6.61 21.23 -11.42
N PRO A 191 -7.93 21.43 -11.25
CA PRO A 191 -8.91 20.34 -11.30
C PRO A 191 -9.14 19.90 -12.75
N CYS A 192 -8.96 18.62 -13.03
CA CYS A 192 -9.43 18.00 -14.26
C CYS A 192 -10.94 17.78 -14.15
N HIS A 193 -11.68 18.51 -14.97
CA HIS A 193 -13.11 18.41 -15.17
C HIS A 193 -13.45 17.00 -15.70
N TRP A 194 -14.27 16.25 -14.96
CA TRP A 194 -15.07 15.15 -15.51
C TRP A 194 -16.50 15.32 -15.02
N MET A 195 -17.39 15.49 -15.98
CA MET A 195 -18.82 15.74 -15.82
C MET A 195 -19.60 14.50 -15.30
N PRO A 196 -20.84 14.71 -14.81
CA PRO A 196 -21.57 13.79 -13.96
C PRO A 196 -22.34 12.75 -14.77
N TRP A 197 -22.37 11.51 -14.27
CA TRP A 197 -23.41 10.57 -14.64
C TRP A 197 -24.45 10.49 -13.54
N SER A 198 -25.66 10.78 -13.97
CA SER A 198 -26.93 10.80 -13.27
C SER A 198 -27.21 9.48 -12.56
N LEU A 199 -27.85 9.63 -11.40
CA LEU A 199 -28.66 8.60 -10.76
C LEU A 199 -29.51 7.86 -11.81
N SER A 200 -29.39 6.53 -11.83
CA SER A 200 -30.51 5.66 -12.14
C SER A 200 -30.79 4.83 -10.88
N GLU A 201 -32.01 4.96 -10.37
CA GLU A 201 -32.52 4.49 -9.08
C GLU A 201 -32.62 2.96 -8.94
N ASP A 202 -32.05 2.18 -9.87
CA ASP A 202 -32.23 0.74 -9.93
C ASP A 202 -31.24 -0.08 -9.08
N PHE A 203 -30.22 0.54 -8.48
CA PHE A 203 -29.23 -0.21 -7.68
C PHE A 203 -29.71 -0.52 -6.24
N CYS A 204 -30.75 0.17 -5.77
CA CYS A 204 -31.24 0.01 -4.39
C CYS A 204 -32.06 -1.28 -4.21
N SER A 205 -32.63 -1.82 -5.29
CA SER A 205 -33.49 -3.01 -5.28
C SER A 205 -32.70 -4.33 -5.19
N MET A 206 -31.41 -4.31 -5.51
CA MET A 206 -30.55 -5.51 -5.47
C MET A 206 -29.96 -5.78 -4.07
N PHE A 207 -29.97 -4.78 -3.18
CA PHE A 207 -29.39 -4.88 -1.82
C PHE A 207 -30.41 -5.19 -0.71
N PHE A 208 -31.71 -5.08 -1.00
CA PHE A 208 -32.80 -5.37 -0.06
C PHE A 208 -33.74 -6.39 -0.69
N PRO A 209 -33.90 -7.61 -0.12
CA PRO A 209 -35.01 -8.45 -0.52
C PRO A 209 -36.32 -7.71 -0.19
N LYS A 210 -37.20 -7.58 -1.19
CA LYS A 210 -38.57 -7.11 -0.99
C LYS A 210 -39.31 -8.20 -0.19
N GLY A 211 -39.80 -7.85 0.99
CA GLY A 211 -40.88 -8.58 1.66
C GLY A 211 -40.56 -9.09 3.08
N LEU A 212 -41.25 -8.45 4.03
CA LEU A 212 -41.57 -8.81 5.43
C LEU A 212 -40.43 -8.93 6.45
#